data_AF-A0A8H5N0C2-F1
#
_entry.id   AF-A0A8H5N0C2-F1
#
_cell.length_a   1.000
_cell.length_b   1.000
_cell.length_c   1.000
_cell.angle_alpha   90.00
_cell.angle_beta   90.00
_cell.angle_gamma   90.00
#
_symmetry.space_group_name_H-M   'P 1'
#
loop_
_entity.id
_entity.type
_entity.pdbx_description
1 polymer ?
#
loop_
_entity_poly.entity_id
_entity_poly.type
_entity_poly.pdbx_seq_one_letter_code
_entity_poly.pdbx_strand_id
1 'polypeptide(L)'
;MASMQDLPNELILMAVAEVPLSTFAALRQTCKRFNEVTIGTFGKRFFQTRNIMLHEKSVQNLVSIAHHPVFASCVRKVGFAPSFVRGNWLGVEEECEARLNFGVKEIRPGL
;
A
#
# COMPACT_ATOMS: atom_id res chain seq x y z
N MET A 1 -22.50 24.28 -4.21
CA MET A 1 -21.67 23.67 -3.15
C MET A 1 -20.37 23.22 -3.81
N ALA A 2 -19.20 23.63 -3.31
CA ALA A 2 -17.93 23.21 -3.89
C ALA A 2 -17.67 21.74 -3.54
N SER A 3 -17.35 20.92 -4.53
CA SER A 3 -16.94 19.53 -4.34
C SER A 3 -15.44 19.47 -4.09
N MET A 4 -14.99 18.46 -3.34
CA MET A 4 -13.57 18.16 -3.17
C MET A 4 -12.86 17.92 -4.52
N GLN A 5 -13.61 17.53 -5.56
CA GLN A 5 -13.08 17.34 -6.91
C GLN A 5 -12.81 18.66 -7.64
N ASP A 6 -13.35 19.79 -7.16
CA ASP A 6 -13.17 21.11 -7.78
C ASP A 6 -11.90 21.80 -7.28
N LEU A 7 -11.22 21.21 -6.28
CA LEU A 7 -9.99 21.74 -5.73
C LEU A 7 -8.81 21.63 -6.73
N PRO A 8 -7.91 22.63 -6.74
CA PRO A 8 -6.60 22.51 -7.38
C PRO A 8 -5.84 21.27 -6.92
N ASN A 9 -5.02 20.72 -7.80
CA ASN A 9 -4.28 19.49 -7.54
C ASN A 9 -3.35 19.63 -6.33
N GLU A 10 -2.77 20.81 -6.13
CA GLU A 10 -1.89 21.15 -5.02
C GLU A 10 -2.61 20.98 -3.67
N LEU A 11 -3.87 21.45 -3.58
CA LEU A 11 -4.66 21.32 -2.35
C LEU A 11 -5.08 19.87 -2.11
N ILE A 12 -5.40 19.12 -3.16
CA ILE A 12 -5.65 17.67 -3.06
C ILE A 12 -4.41 16.96 -2.52
N LEU A 13 -3.22 17.28 -3.05
CA LEU A 13 -1.96 16.69 -2.65
C LEU A 13 -1.57 17.04 -1.20
N MET A 14 -1.80 18.28 -0.78
CA MET A 14 -1.60 18.71 0.61
C MET A 14 -2.53 17.96 1.57
N ALA A 15 -3.82 17.81 1.21
CA ALA A 15 -4.77 17.10 2.03
C ALA A 15 -4.37 15.62 2.23
N VAL A 16 -3.97 14.92 1.17
CA VAL A 16 -3.57 13.51 1.27
C VAL A 16 -2.18 13.29 1.87
N ALA A 17 -1.36 14.33 2.05
CA ALA A 17 -0.05 14.20 2.68
C ALA A 17 -0.17 13.77 4.16
N GLU A 18 -1.14 14.36 4.87
CA GLU A 18 -1.34 14.16 6.32
C GLU A 18 -2.27 12.99 6.66
N VAL A 19 -3.01 12.48 5.69
CA VAL A 19 -4.00 11.42 5.91
C VAL A 19 -3.31 10.06 6.11
N PRO A 20 -3.77 9.21 7.06
CA PRO A 20 -3.26 7.85 7.22
C PRO A 20 -3.33 7.04 5.91
N LEU A 21 -2.39 6.10 5.73
CA LEU A 21 -2.25 5.37 4.47
C LEU A 21 -3.49 4.54 4.10
N SER A 22 -4.19 3.98 5.10
CA SER A 22 -5.44 3.25 4.93
C SER A 22 -6.56 4.15 4.38
N THR A 23 -6.76 5.32 5.00
CA THR A 23 -7.71 6.32 4.54
C THR A 23 -7.33 6.86 3.17
N PHE A 24 -6.04 7.09 2.91
CA PHE A 24 -5.56 7.55 1.60
C PHE A 24 -5.83 6.51 0.51
N ALA A 25 -5.61 5.22 0.78
CA ALA A 25 -5.96 4.14 -0.13
C ALA A 25 -7.46 4.10 -0.43
N ALA A 26 -8.32 4.26 0.58
CA ALA A 26 -9.77 4.32 0.41
C ALA A 26 -10.21 5.56 -0.42
N LEU A 27 -9.64 6.74 -0.14
CA LEU A 27 -9.91 7.96 -0.90
C LEU A 27 -9.61 7.79 -2.39
N ARG A 28 -8.51 7.11 -2.74
CA ARG A 28 -8.14 6.82 -4.14
C ARG A 28 -9.13 5.92 -4.87
N GLN A 29 -10.01 5.21 -4.17
CA GLN A 29 -11.05 4.37 -4.75
C GLN A 29 -12.37 5.13 -4.97
N THR A 30 -12.51 6.33 -4.41
CA THR A 30 -13.76 7.11 -4.49
C THR A 30 -14.01 7.73 -5.87
N CYS A 31 -12.97 8.24 -6.55
CA CYS A 31 -13.09 8.71 -7.92
C CYS A 31 -11.77 8.67 -8.71
N LYS A 32 -11.91 8.69 -10.04
CA LYS A 32 -10.78 8.62 -10.99
C LYS A 32 -9.81 9.80 -10.86
N ARG A 33 -10.32 11.04 -10.72
CA ARG A 33 -9.47 12.24 -10.58
C ARG A 33 -8.57 12.15 -9.35
N PHE A 34 -9.12 11.78 -8.20
CA PHE A 34 -8.33 11.60 -6.98
C PHE A 34 -7.28 10.51 -7.17
N ASN A 35 -7.63 9.39 -7.82
CA ASN A 35 -6.67 8.34 -8.11
C ASN A 35 -5.49 8.84 -8.96
N GLU A 36 -5.77 9.55 -10.05
CA GLU A 36 -4.77 10.04 -10.99
C GLU A 36 -3.88 11.11 -10.38
N VAL A 37 -4.46 12.15 -9.77
CA VAL A 37 -3.71 13.26 -9.15
C VAL A 37 -2.76 12.75 -8.08
N THR A 38 -3.18 11.75 -7.31
CA THR A 38 -2.45 11.32 -6.11
C THR A 38 -1.56 10.10 -6.34
N ILE A 39 -1.49 9.53 -7.55
CA ILE A 39 -0.80 8.26 -7.82
C ILE A 39 0.68 8.30 -7.47
N GLY A 40 1.37 9.41 -7.77
CA GLY A 40 2.77 9.58 -7.43
C GLY A 40 3.01 9.67 -5.91
N THR A 41 2.21 10.45 -5.20
CA THR A 41 2.30 10.61 -3.74
C THR A 41 1.98 9.31 -3.01
N PHE A 42 0.95 8.59 -3.48
CA PHE A 42 0.62 7.26 -2.97
C PHE A 42 1.78 6.28 -3.23
N GLY A 43 2.32 6.30 -4.45
CA GLY A 43 3.50 5.53 -4.85
C GLY A 43 4.63 5.67 -3.84
N LYS A 44 5.04 6.93 -3.58
CA LYS A 44 6.12 7.27 -2.65
C LYS A 44 5.82 6.89 -1.20
N ARG A 45 4.59 7.04 -0.72
CA ARG A 45 4.25 6.70 0.68
C ARG A 45 4.11 5.19 0.90
N PHE A 46 3.50 4.48 -0.05
CA PHE A 46 3.17 3.06 0.10
C PHE A 46 4.29 2.12 -0.35
N PHE A 47 4.99 2.44 -1.44
CA PHE A 47 5.93 1.51 -2.08
C PHE A 47 7.40 1.78 -1.78
N GLN A 48 7.74 2.82 -1.00
CA GLN A 48 9.13 3.17 -0.70
C GLN A 48 9.93 1.98 -0.14
N THR A 49 9.33 1.22 0.77
CA THR A 49 9.90 -0.02 1.31
C THR A 49 8.89 -1.14 1.11
N ARG A 50 9.30 -2.20 0.41
CA ARG A 50 8.46 -3.39 0.21
C ARG A 50 9.12 -4.61 0.82
N ASN A 51 8.48 -5.15 1.85
CA ASN A 51 8.82 -6.46 2.38
C ASN A 51 8.10 -7.53 1.55
N ILE A 52 8.88 -8.48 1.04
CA ILE A 52 8.36 -9.63 0.31
C ILE A 52 8.68 -10.91 1.07
N MET A 53 7.72 -11.83 1.06
CA MET A 53 7.95 -13.19 1.54
C MET A 53 8.63 -13.98 0.43
N LEU A 54 9.47 -14.95 0.80
CA LEU A 54 10.02 -15.93 -0.15
C LEU A 54 8.95 -16.95 -0.57
N HIS A 55 7.91 -16.45 -1.22
CA HIS A 55 6.76 -17.18 -1.72
C HIS A 55 6.39 -16.62 -3.10
N GLU A 56 6.04 -17.50 -4.04
CA GLU A 56 5.79 -17.16 -5.45
C GLU A 56 4.88 -15.95 -5.63
N LYS A 57 3.70 -15.94 -4.98
CA LYS A 57 2.75 -14.81 -5.05
C LYS A 57 3.34 -13.47 -4.61
N SER A 58 4.21 -13.48 -3.60
CA SER A 58 4.81 -12.24 -3.09
C SER A 58 5.86 -11.70 -4.06
N VAL A 59 6.64 -12.59 -4.67
CA VAL A 59 7.60 -12.24 -5.73
C VAL A 59 6.88 -11.75 -6.99
N GLN A 60 5.80 -12.42 -7.41
CA GLN A 60 4.98 -11.97 -8.55
C GLN A 60 4.41 -10.57 -8.32
N ASN A 61 3.93 -10.26 -7.11
CA ASN A 61 3.47 -8.91 -6.79
C ASN A 61 4.60 -7.87 -6.92
N LEU A 62 5.82 -8.19 -6.49
CA LEU A 62 6.98 -7.32 -6.70
C LEU A 62 7.27 -7.11 -8.19
N VAL A 63 7.16 -8.16 -9.01
CA VAL A 63 7.30 -8.05 -10.47
C VAL A 63 6.22 -7.13 -11.05
N SER A 64 4.96 -7.26 -10.63
CA SER A 64 3.88 -6.38 -11.09
C SER A 64 4.14 -4.91 -10.72
N ILE A 65 4.66 -4.65 -9.52
CA ILE A 65 5.04 -3.30 -9.08
C ILE A 65 6.20 -2.76 -9.94
N ALA A 66 7.21 -3.59 -10.21
CA ALA A 66 8.37 -3.22 -11.01
C ALA A 66 8.03 -2.90 -12.48
N HIS A 67 6.93 -3.45 -13.01
CA HIS A 67 6.44 -3.13 -14.37
C HIS A 67 5.45 -1.96 -14.40
N HIS A 68 5.01 -1.45 -13.25
CA HIS A 68 4.03 -0.38 -13.21
C HIS A 68 4.69 0.98 -13.54
N PRO A 69 4.15 1.77 -14.50
CA PRO A 69 4.81 2.98 -15.01
C PRO A 69 5.14 4.02 -13.94
N VAL A 70 4.28 4.13 -12.91
CA VAL A 70 4.52 5.02 -11.75
C VAL A 70 5.29 4.32 -10.62
N PHE A 71 4.80 3.17 -10.13
CA PHE A 71 5.31 2.57 -8.89
C PHE A 71 6.70 1.95 -9.00
N ALA A 72 7.17 1.57 -10.20
CA ALA A 72 8.51 1.04 -10.39
C ALA A 72 9.59 1.99 -9.83
N SER A 73 9.44 3.29 -10.08
CA SER A 73 10.36 4.32 -9.58
C SER A 73 10.22 4.64 -8.09
N CYS A 74 9.12 4.20 -7.47
CA CYS A 74 8.79 4.50 -6.08
C CYS A 74 9.43 3.51 -5.10
N VAL A 75 9.78 2.30 -5.55
CA VAL A 75 10.43 1.29 -4.70
C VAL A 75 11.89 1.65 -4.49
N ARG A 76 12.29 1.84 -3.23
CA ARG A 76 13.68 2.19 -2.86
C ARG A 76 14.38 1.10 -2.08
N LYS A 77 13.61 0.30 -1.33
CA LYS A 77 14.12 -0.79 -0.50
C LYS A 77 13.22 -2.01 -0.67
N VAL A 78 13.85 -3.17 -0.87
CA VAL A 78 13.17 -4.47 -0.86
C VAL A 78 13.72 -5.26 0.33
N GLY A 79 12.84 -5.56 1.27
CA GLY A 79 13.14 -6.42 2.41
C GLY A 79 12.65 -7.84 2.13
N PHE A 80 13.34 -8.82 2.70
CA PHE A 80 12.95 -10.22 2.62
C PHE A 80 12.46 -10.66 4.00
N ALA A 81 11.20 -11.08 4.08
CA ALA A 81 10.67 -11.76 5.25
C ALA A 81 10.76 -13.27 5.02
N PRO A 82 11.20 -14.06 6.02
CA PRO A 82 11.13 -15.51 5.91
C PRO A 82 9.68 -15.94 5.66
N SER A 83 9.48 -16.88 4.73
CA SER A 83 8.16 -17.41 4.36
C SER A 83 7.49 -18.21 5.49
N PHE A 84 8.26 -18.52 6.54
CA PHE A 84 7.79 -19.16 7.76
C PHE A 84 8.41 -18.45 8.97
N VAL A 85 7.59 -17.77 9.75
CA VAL A 85 7.99 -17.23 11.05
C VAL A 85 7.70 -18.33 12.07
N ARG A 86 8.73 -19.05 12.55
CA ARG A 86 8.57 -19.88 13.76
C ARG A 86 8.16 -18.94 14.88
N GLY A 87 7.22 -19.37 15.74
CA GLY A 87 6.59 -18.54 16.78
C GLY A 87 7.52 -17.91 17.84
N ASN A 88 8.84 -17.98 17.66
CA ASN A 88 9.86 -17.37 18.50
C ASN A 88 10.60 -16.19 17.82
N TRP A 89 10.12 -15.68 16.68
CA TRP A 89 10.69 -14.47 16.09
C TRP A 89 10.22 -13.24 16.89
N LEU A 90 11.18 -12.51 17.45
CA LEU A 90 10.95 -11.20 18.06
C LEU A 90 10.41 -10.26 16.98
N GLY A 91 9.09 -10.01 17.02
CA GLY A 91 8.36 -9.21 16.04
C GLY A 91 7.14 -9.86 15.40
N VAL A 92 6.80 -11.13 15.75
CA VAL A 92 5.58 -11.82 15.26
C VAL A 92 4.33 -11.02 15.58
N GLU A 93 4.22 -10.50 16.79
CA GLU A 93 3.04 -9.77 17.24
C GLU A 93 2.87 -8.45 16.45
N GLU A 94 3.97 -7.73 16.21
CA GLU A 94 3.98 -6.48 15.45
C GLU A 94 3.64 -6.71 13.96
N GLU A 95 4.10 -7.82 13.37
CA GLU A 95 3.74 -8.22 12.00
C GLU A 95 2.28 -8.72 11.92
N CYS A 96 1.80 -9.46 12.92
CA CYS A 96 0.40 -9.88 13.03
C CYS A 96 -0.55 -8.67 13.20
N GLU A 97 -0.17 -7.70 14.04
CA GLU A 97 -0.90 -6.44 14.18
C GLU A 97 -0.91 -5.64 12.88
N ALA A 98 0.23 -5.55 12.18
CA ALA A 98 0.27 -4.95 10.85
C ALA A 98 -0.71 -5.67 9.90
N ARG A 99 -0.77 -7.00 9.91
CA ARG A 99 -1.69 -7.78 9.05
C ARG A 99 -3.16 -7.58 9.41
N LEU A 100 -3.52 -7.53 10.69
CA LEU A 100 -4.88 -7.22 11.15
C LEU A 100 -5.29 -5.80 10.73
N ASN A 101 -4.35 -4.86 10.75
CA ASN A 101 -4.62 -3.47 10.39
C ASN A 101 -4.62 -3.22 8.86
N PHE A 102 -3.94 -4.06 8.06
CA PHE A 102 -3.84 -3.90 6.61
C PHE A 102 -4.75 -4.83 5.78
N GLY A 103 -5.40 -5.86 6.36
CA GLY A 103 -5.94 -6.98 5.57
C GLY A 103 -7.25 -7.65 6.01
N VAL A 104 -8.08 -7.08 6.88
CA VAL A 104 -9.38 -7.72 7.23
C VAL A 104 -10.45 -7.47 6.15
N LYS A 105 -10.24 -8.10 5.00
CA LYS A 105 -11.25 -8.79 4.20
C LYS A 105 -10.49 -9.51 3.09
N GLU A 106 -10.05 -10.74 3.36
CA GLU A 106 -10.43 -11.88 2.51
C GLU A 106 -9.82 -13.21 2.96
N ILE A 107 -10.70 -14.22 2.92
CA ILE A 107 -10.45 -15.66 2.81
C ILE A 107 -10.25 -16.44 4.13
N ARG A 108 -11.36 -16.97 4.65
CA ARG A 108 -11.44 -18.41 5.00
C ARG A 108 -12.33 -19.09 3.96
N PRO A 109 -11.85 -20.11 3.22
CA PRO A 109 -12.71 -21.11 2.61
C PRO A 109 -13.15 -22.10 3.71
N GLY A 110 -14.34 -22.66 3.54
CA GLY A 110 -15.02 -23.47 4.54
C GLY A 110 -14.25 -24.68 5.03
N LEU A 111 -14.50 -24.97 6.30
CA LEU A 111 -14.89 -26.28 6.82
C LEU A 111 -16.09 -26.03 7.74
#